data_AF-A0AAV2GPB9-F1
#
_entry.id   AF-A0AAV2GPB9-F1
#
_cell.length_a   1.000
_cell.length_b   1.000
_cell.length_c   1.000
_cell.angle_alpha   90.00
_cell.angle_beta   90.00
_cell.angle_gamma   90.00
#
_symmetry.space_group_name_H-M   'P 1'
#
loop_
_entity.id
_entity.type
_entity.pdbx_description
1 polymer ?
#
loop_
_entity_poly.entity_id
_entity_poly.type
_entity_poly.pdbx_seq_one_letter_code
_entity_poly.pdbx_strand_id
1 'polypeptide(L)'
;MEKRMKKRFINYKYVMHAHYPKDPQTAMTDPPVEMNIEDWHMLCDHFESENFLKRSQINKANKSKQVYANTSGAKSLDQRIYELEKKKKQK
;
A
#
# COMPACT_ATOMS: atom_id res chain seq x y z
N MET A 1 -9.33 -20.27 11.17
CA MET A 1 -10.18 -19.11 10.81
C MET A 1 -9.49 -17.76 11.06
N GLU A 2 -8.75 -17.62 12.14
CA GLU A 2 -8.13 -16.37 12.59
C GLU A 2 -7.22 -15.68 11.54
N LYS A 3 -6.34 -16.42 10.86
CA LYS A 3 -5.46 -15.90 9.80
C LYS A 3 -6.23 -15.27 8.63
N ARG A 4 -7.38 -15.86 8.26
CA ARG A 4 -8.23 -15.37 7.18
C ARG A 4 -8.90 -14.04 7.54
N MET A 5 -9.36 -13.91 8.79
CA MET A 5 -9.97 -12.67 9.27
C MET A 5 -8.94 -11.55 9.43
N LYS A 6 -7.75 -11.86 9.94
CA LYS A 6 -6.62 -10.91 9.99
C LYS A 6 -6.29 -10.36 8.60
N LYS A 7 -6.21 -11.22 7.57
CA LYS A 7 -5.94 -10.80 6.19
C LYS A 7 -7.05 -9.91 5.62
N ARG A 8 -8.33 -10.24 5.85
CA ARG A 8 -9.47 -9.41 5.45
C ARG A 8 -9.40 -8.02 6.09
N PHE A 9 -9.09 -7.96 7.38
CA PHE A 9 -8.97 -6.71 8.11
C PHE A 9 -7.80 -5.84 7.62
N ILE A 10 -6.64 -6.43 7.32
CA ILE A 10 -5.51 -5.69 6.72
C ILE A 10 -5.89 -5.13 5.35
N ASN A 11 -6.53 -5.94 4.50
CA ASN A 11 -7.00 -5.50 3.19
C ASN A 11 -8.02 -4.36 3.31
N TYR A 12 -8.93 -4.44 4.27
CA TYR A 12 -9.90 -3.39 4.56
C TYR A 12 -9.20 -2.07 4.89
N LYS A 13 -8.24 -2.06 5.82
CA LYS A 13 -7.45 -0.86 6.14
C LYS A 13 -6.72 -0.27 4.94
N TYR A 14 -6.18 -1.13 4.07
CA TYR A 14 -5.51 -0.70 2.84
C TYR A 14 -6.47 0.00 1.88
N VAL A 15 -7.66 -0.58 1.64
CA VAL A 15 -8.70 0.05 0.81
C VAL A 15 -9.09 1.40 1.39
N MET A 16 -9.31 1.49 2.70
CA MET A 16 -9.66 2.74 3.37
C MET A 16 -8.56 3.81 3.27
N HIS A 17 -7.30 3.42 3.44
CA HIS A 17 -6.17 4.34 3.22
C HIS A 17 -6.08 4.82 1.76
N ALA A 18 -6.56 4.05 0.78
CA ALA A 18 -6.60 4.51 -0.61
C ALA A 18 -7.61 5.65 -0.83
N HIS A 19 -8.66 5.72 -0.01
CA HIS A 19 -9.64 6.80 -0.03
C HIS A 19 -9.26 7.98 0.87
N TYR A 20 -8.31 7.81 1.80
CA TYR A 20 -7.86 8.87 2.68
C TYR A 20 -7.19 10.01 1.86
N PRO A 21 -7.75 11.24 1.89
CA PRO A 21 -7.19 12.35 1.14
C PRO A 21 -5.86 12.80 1.74
N LYS A 22 -5.07 13.53 0.95
CA LYS A 22 -3.74 14.02 1.41
C LYS A 22 -3.84 15.07 2.51
N ASP A 23 -5.00 15.74 2.59
CA ASP A 23 -5.28 16.76 3.58
C ASP A 23 -6.07 16.15 4.75
N PRO A 24 -5.49 16.04 5.95
CA PRO A 24 -6.14 15.47 7.14
C PRO A 24 -7.47 16.14 7.48
N GLN A 25 -7.56 17.46 7.30
CA GLN A 25 -8.74 18.23 7.65
C GLN A 25 -9.94 17.86 6.79
N THR A 26 -9.69 17.67 5.49
CA THR A 26 -10.68 17.19 4.52
C THR A 26 -11.02 15.71 4.75
N ALA A 27 -10.05 14.92 5.24
CA ALA A 27 -10.24 13.50 5.53
C ALA A 27 -11.31 13.27 6.59
N MET A 28 -11.29 14.04 7.69
CA MET A 28 -12.23 13.85 8.79
C MET A 28 -13.69 14.17 8.41
N THR A 29 -13.91 15.05 7.42
CA THR A 29 -15.24 15.53 7.06
C THR A 29 -15.99 14.65 6.06
N ASP A 30 -15.30 13.80 5.31
CA ASP A 30 -15.89 13.01 4.22
C ASP A 30 -15.48 11.54 4.31
N PRO A 31 -16.20 10.72 5.11
CA PRO A 31 -15.92 9.30 5.18
C PRO A 31 -16.26 8.60 3.85
N PRO A 32 -15.35 7.77 3.32
CA PRO A 32 -15.63 6.95 2.15
C PRO A 32 -16.53 5.78 2.57
N VAL A 33 -17.75 5.71 1.99
CA VAL A 33 -18.80 4.71 2.27
C VAL A 33 -19.64 5.07 3.52
N GLU A 34 -20.85 4.52 3.66
CA GLU A 34 -21.75 4.58 4.84
C GLU A 34 -21.10 3.95 6.09
N MET A 35 -19.90 4.39 6.44
CA MET A 35 -19.15 3.99 7.62
C MET A 35 -19.58 4.87 8.79
N ASN A 36 -19.56 4.29 10.00
CA ASN A 36 -19.69 5.08 11.20
C ASN A 36 -18.53 6.10 11.26
N ILE A 37 -18.87 7.36 11.54
CA ILE A 37 -17.93 8.48 11.62
C ILE A 37 -16.85 8.21 12.68
N GLU A 38 -17.23 7.57 13.79
CA GLU A 38 -16.30 7.22 14.86
C GLU A 38 -15.23 6.20 14.41
N ASP A 39 -15.64 5.18 13.65
CA ASP A 39 -14.71 4.20 13.09
C ASP A 39 -13.77 4.84 12.05
N TRP A 40 -14.29 5.80 11.28
CA TRP A 40 -13.49 6.57 10.32
C TRP A 40 -12.45 7.46 11.01
N HIS A 41 -12.83 8.16 12.09
CA HIS A 41 -11.90 8.95 12.89
C HIS A 41 -10.78 8.08 13.49
N MET A 42 -11.11 6.91 14.03
CA MET A 42 -10.09 5.97 14.53
C MET A 42 -9.11 5.52 13.43
N LEU A 43 -9.58 5.38 12.18
CA LEU A 43 -8.71 5.07 11.05
C LEU A 43 -7.83 6.26 10.63
N CYS A 44 -8.38 7.48 10.64
CA CYS A 44 -7.63 8.70 10.37
C CYS A 44 -6.49 8.88 11.38
N ASP A 45 -6.79 8.76 12.68
CA ASP A 45 -5.79 8.82 13.76
C ASP A 45 -4.69 7.75 13.57
N HIS A 46 -5.08 6.56 13.11
CA HIS A 46 -4.11 5.51 12.81
C HIS A 46 -3.18 5.88 11.65
N PHE A 47 -3.69 6.50 10.59
CA PHE A 47 -2.89 6.92 9.44
C PHE A 47 -1.96 8.09 9.75
N GLU A 48 -2.39 8.98 10.65
CA GLU A 48 -1.60 10.12 11.14
C GLU A 48 -0.59 9.72 12.22
N SER A 49 -0.76 8.55 12.83
CA SER A 49 0.16 8.07 13.86
C SER A 49 1.61 8.02 13.37
N GLU A 50 2.53 8.51 14.21
CA GLU A 50 3.96 8.58 13.88
C GLU A 50 4.53 7.20 13.50
N ASN A 51 4.07 6.15 14.18
CA ASN A 51 4.45 4.77 13.90
C ASN A 51 4.06 4.32 12.49
N PHE A 52 2.87 4.72 12.02
CA PHE A 52 2.42 4.41 10.66
C PHE A 52 3.25 5.18 9.62
N LEU A 53 3.45 6.49 9.83
CA LEU A 53 4.23 7.33 8.93
C LEU A 53 5.68 6.85 8.80
N LYS A 54 6.36 6.55 9.92
CA LYS A 54 7.71 5.98 9.93
C LYS A 54 7.79 4.69 9.11
N ARG A 55 6.86 3.76 9.34
CA ARG A 55 6.81 2.48 8.60
C ARG A 55 6.51 2.70 7.12
N SER A 56 5.60 3.61 6.79
CA SER A 56 5.25 3.96 5.41
C SER A 56 6.46 4.51 4.66
N GLN A 57 7.20 5.45 5.25
CA GLN A 57 8.42 6.02 4.67
C GLN A 57 9.51 4.96 4.46
N ILE A 58 9.75 4.10 5.46
CA ILE A 58 10.72 3.00 5.35
C ILE A 58 10.31 2.02 4.25
N ASN A 59 9.04 1.61 4.21
CA ASN A 59 8.53 0.68 3.20
C ASN A 59 8.64 1.29 1.78
N LYS A 60 8.39 2.58 1.63
CA LYS A 60 8.57 3.31 0.37
C LYS A 60 10.04 3.31 -0.07
N ALA A 61 10.97 3.59 0.85
CA ALA A 61 12.40 3.56 0.58
C ALA A 61 12.91 2.15 0.25
N ASN A 62 12.39 1.12 0.93
CA ASN A 62 12.71 -0.27 0.61
C ASN A 62 12.15 -0.67 -0.75
N LYS A 63 10.95 -0.21 -1.10
CA LYS A 63 10.34 -0.43 -2.40
C LYS A 63 11.12 0.22 -3.52
N SER A 64 11.66 1.43 -3.32
CA SER A 64 12.49 2.10 -4.32
C SER A 64 13.85 1.42 -4.53
N LYS A 65 14.39 0.74 -3.50
CA LYS A 65 15.60 -0.10 -3.61
C LYS A 65 15.34 -1.42 -4.33
N GLN A 66 14.09 -1.82 -4.51
CA GLN A 66 13.74 -3.08 -5.14
C GLN A 66 14.00 -3.00 -6.66
N VAL A 67 15.16 -3.52 -7.08
CA VAL A 67 15.59 -3.54 -8.50
C VAL A 67 14.69 -4.42 -9.37
N TYR A 68 14.17 -5.52 -8.80
CA TYR A 68 13.37 -6.50 -9.51
C TYR A 68 11.98 -6.62 -8.88
N ALA A 69 10.94 -6.28 -9.64
CA ALA A 69 9.56 -6.51 -9.23
C ALA A 69 9.25 -8.02 -9.29
N ASN A 70 8.80 -8.63 -8.18
CA ASN A 70 8.32 -10.02 -8.11
C ASN A 70 6.93 -10.19 -8.78
N THR A 71 6.61 -9.35 -9.78
CA THR A 71 5.29 -9.27 -10.41
C THR A 71 5.17 -10.18 -11.63
N SER A 72 6.10 -11.12 -11.83
CA SER A 72 6.18 -11.91 -13.06
C SER A 72 5.71 -13.36 -12.92
N GLY A 73 4.80 -13.66 -11.98
CA GLY A 73 4.13 -14.97 -11.93
C GLY A 73 5.11 -16.15 -12.02
N ALA A 74 5.01 -16.95 -13.10
CA ALA A 74 5.82 -18.15 -13.34
C ALA A 74 7.23 -17.90 -13.95
N LYS A 75 7.60 -16.66 -14.26
CA LYS A 75 8.90 -16.35 -14.91
C LYS A 75 10.01 -16.27 -13.87
N SER A 76 11.14 -16.91 -14.16
CA SER A 76 12.34 -16.83 -13.34
C SER A 76 12.98 -15.45 -13.38
N LEU A 77 13.85 -15.16 -12.39
CA LEU A 77 14.62 -13.93 -12.32
C LEU A 77 15.52 -13.77 -13.57
N ASP A 78 16.13 -14.85 -14.04
CA ASP A 78 17.00 -14.84 -15.24
C ASP A 78 16.25 -14.42 -16.50
N GLN A 79 15.04 -14.95 -16.68
CA GLN A 79 14.19 -14.57 -17.81
C GLN A 79 13.84 -13.08 -17.78
N ARG A 80 13.68 -12.50 -16.57
CA ARG A 80 13.40 -11.08 -16.40
C ARG A 80 14.61 -10.20 -16.71
N ILE A 81 15.79 -10.61 -16.27
CA ILE A 81 17.04 -9.91 -16.58
C ILE A 81 17.24 -9.86 -18.10
N TYR A 82 17.08 -11.00 -18.78
CA TYR A 82 17.17 -11.08 -20.23
C TYR A 82 16.18 -10.14 -20.95
N GLU A 83 14.89 -10.14 -20.55
CA GLU A 83 13.89 -9.25 -21.13
C GLU A 83 14.23 -7.75 -20.94
N LEU A 84 14.75 -7.38 -19.77
CA LEU A 84 15.14 -6.01 -19.45
C LEU A 84 16.35 -5.57 -20.29
N GLU A 85 17.35 -6.43 -20.44
CA GLU A 85 18.51 -6.18 -21.31
C GLU A 85 18.11 -6.04 -22.78
N LYS A 86 17.21 -6.90 -23.27
CA LYS A 86 16.67 -6.81 -24.63
C LYS A 86 15.92 -5.49 -24.86
N LYS A 87 15.09 -5.05 -23.89
CA LYS A 87 14.41 -3.75 -23.95
C LYS A 87 15.37 -2.56 -23.94
N LYS A 88 16.48 -2.64 -23.18
CA LYS A 88 17.52 -1.60 -23.18
C LYS A 88 18.22 -1.48 -24.53
N LYS A 89 18.45 -2.60 -25.24
CA LYS A 89 19.09 -2.63 -26.56
C LYS A 89 18.19 -2.16 -27.72
N GLN A 90 16.88 -2.08 -27.51
CA GLN A 90 15.89 -1.66 -28.51
C GLN A 90 15.48 -0.18 -28.39
N LYS A 91 16.02 0.53 -27.40
CA LYS A 91 15.92 1.99 -27.26
C LYS A 91 17.22 2.63 -27.72
#